data_AF-A0A933QFI2-F1
#
_entry.id   AF-A0A933QFI2-F1
#
_cell.length_a   1.000
_cell.length_b   1.000
_cell.length_c   1.000
_cell.angle_alpha   90.00
_cell.angle_beta   90.00
_cell.angle_gamma   90.00
#
_symmetry.space_group_name_H-M   'P 1'
#
loop_
_entity.id
_entity.type
_entity.pdbx_description
1 polymer ?
#
loop_
_entity_poly.entity_id
_entity_poly.type
_entity_poly.pdbx_seq_one_letter_code
_entity_poly.pdbx_strand_id
1 'polypeptide(L)'
;MPQTRQIVIVTPALRDDNNGNWRTARRWQQHLAGEFTVRLVKQWPDALYRGDAAMIALHARRSAAAIAAWADAHPERGAALVLTGTDLYRDIQADAAAQRSLAL
;
A
#
# COMPACT_ATOMS: atom_id res chain seq x y z
N MET A 1 -21.25 15.95 9.76
CA MET A 1 -20.00 15.28 10.17
C MET A 1 -19.12 15.16 8.94
N PRO A 2 -17.85 15.61 8.95
CA PRO A 2 -16.96 15.24 7.85
C PRO A 2 -16.91 13.71 7.78
N GLN A 3 -17.13 13.15 6.60
CA GLN A 3 -17.06 11.71 6.38
C GLN A 3 -15.59 11.30 6.55
N THR A 4 -15.25 10.63 7.64
CA THR A 4 -13.88 10.16 7.88
C THR A 4 -13.47 9.27 6.72
N ARG A 5 -12.51 9.72 5.92
CA ARG A 5 -12.02 8.97 4.76
C ARG A 5 -11.11 7.84 5.24
N GLN A 6 -11.23 6.68 4.61
CA GLN A 6 -10.41 5.51 4.93
C GLN A 6 -9.20 5.46 3.99
N ILE A 7 -8.02 5.21 4.55
CA ILE A 7 -6.79 4.97 3.79
C ILE A 7 -6.34 3.55 4.08
N VAL A 8 -6.03 2.79 3.02
CA VAL A 8 -5.40 1.48 3.15
C VAL A 8 -3.90 1.58 2.92
N ILE A 9 -3.13 1.01 3.84
CA ILE A 9 -1.71 0.78 3.67
C ILE A 9 -1.51 -0.72 3.43
N VAL A 10 -1.05 -1.06 2.23
CA VAL A 10 -0.69 -2.44 1.88
C VAL A 10 0.77 -2.64 2.26
N THR A 11 1.05 -3.63 3.09
CA THR A 11 2.40 -3.96 3.54
C THR A 11 2.65 -5.45 3.42
N PRO A 12 3.81 -5.89 2.87
CA PRO A 12 4.13 -7.31 2.78
C PRO A 12 4.31 -7.97 4.15
N ALA A 13 4.42 -7.15 5.20
CA ALA A 13 4.72 -7.55 6.55
C ALA A 13 3.72 -6.95 7.55
N LEU A 14 3.04 -7.81 8.30
CA LEU A 14 2.16 -7.40 9.40
C LEU A 14 2.93 -7.47 10.73
N ARG A 15 2.23 -7.20 11.84
CA ARG A 15 2.84 -7.06 13.19
C ARG A 15 3.81 -8.18 13.56
N ASP A 16 3.56 -9.38 13.07
CA ASP A 16 4.30 -10.60 13.42
C ASP A 16 5.66 -10.70 12.71
N ASP A 17 5.89 -9.94 11.63
CA ASP A 17 7.11 -10.03 10.82
C ASP A 17 8.25 -9.12 11.33
N ASN A 18 7.98 -8.23 12.30
CA ASN A 18 8.92 -7.27 12.95
C ASN A 18 10.05 -6.69 12.07
N ASN A 19 9.77 -6.41 10.80
CA ASN A 19 10.76 -5.94 9.84
C ASN A 19 10.58 -4.44 9.52
N GLY A 20 11.46 -3.89 8.69
CA GLY A 20 11.45 -2.47 8.31
C GLY A 20 10.14 -2.00 7.67
N ASN A 21 9.46 -2.86 6.92
CA ASN A 21 8.18 -2.53 6.28
C ASN A 21 7.06 -2.41 7.32
N TRP A 22 6.96 -3.34 8.28
CA TRP A 22 6.00 -3.22 9.38
C TRP A 22 6.19 -1.94 10.19
N ARG A 23 7.43 -1.60 10.55
CA ARG A 23 7.73 -0.37 11.31
C ARG A 23 7.34 0.88 10.53
N THR A 24 7.59 0.89 9.22
CA THR A 24 7.19 2.01 8.34
C THR A 24 5.67 2.13 8.27
N ALA A 25 4.96 1.04 7.98
CA ALA A 25 3.50 1.00 7.92
C ALA A 25 2.86 1.51 9.23
N ARG A 26 3.35 1.03 10.38
CA ARG A 26 2.84 1.45 11.69
C ARG A 26 3.08 2.94 11.97
N ARG A 27 4.24 3.48 11.62
CA ARG A 27 4.53 4.92 11.80
C ARG A 27 3.61 5.79 10.95
N TRP A 28 3.37 5.39 9.70
CA TRP A 28 2.45 6.08 8.81
C TRP A 28 1.00 5.99 9.31
N GLN A 29 0.57 4.82 9.79
CA GLN A 29 -0.73 4.66 10.43
C GLN A 29 -0.91 5.65 11.59
N GLN A 30 0.07 5.76 12.48
CA GLN A 30 0.03 6.68 13.62
C GLN A 30 -0.01 8.15 13.18
N HIS A 31 0.75 8.50 12.13
CA HIS A 31 0.78 9.87 11.62
C HIS A 31 -0.55 10.30 10.99
N LEU A 32 -1.22 9.38 10.29
CA LEU A 32 -2.47 9.64 9.57
C LEU A 32 -3.74 9.49 10.44
N ALA A 33 -3.63 8.84 11.60
CA ALA A 33 -4.78 8.51 12.46
C ALA A 33 -5.56 9.72 13.00
N GLY A 34 -4.97 10.93 12.98
CA GLY A 34 -5.67 12.17 13.38
C GLY A 34 -6.72 12.65 12.37
N GLU A 35 -6.62 12.23 11.11
CA GLU A 35 -7.44 12.73 10.00
C GLU A 35 -8.18 11.61 9.25
N PHE A 36 -7.66 10.38 9.30
CA PHE A 36 -8.15 9.25 8.52
C PHE A 36 -8.37 8.00 9.37
N THR A 37 -9.30 7.15 8.92
CA THR A 37 -9.35 5.76 9.38
C THR A 37 -8.34 4.95 8.59
N VAL A 38 -7.27 4.47 9.25
CA VAL A 38 -6.16 3.80 8.54
C VAL A 38 -6.17 2.29 8.77
N ARG A 39 -6.25 1.53 7.68
CA ARG A 39 -6.17 0.07 7.67
C ARG A 39 -4.80 -0.40 7.22
N LEU A 40 -4.25 -1.39 7.91
CA LEU A 40 -3.05 -2.11 7.48
C LEU A 40 -3.47 -3.49 6.97
N VAL A 41 -3.14 -3.80 5.73
CA VAL A 41 -3.48 -5.10 5.13
C VAL A 41 -2.27 -5.70 4.42
N LYS A 42 -2.23 -7.03 4.34
CA LYS A 42 -1.21 -7.74 3.56
C LYS A 42 -1.61 -7.91 2.10
N GLN A 43 -2.92 -8.01 1.85
CA GLN A 43 -3.51 -8.20 0.54
C GLN A 43 -4.70 -7.27 0.40
N TRP A 44 -4.91 -6.78 -0.80
CA TRP A 44 -6.01 -5.91 -1.16
C TRP A 44 -6.48 -6.29 -2.57
N PRO A 45 -7.79 -6.31 -2.86
CA PRO A 45 -8.89 -5.99 -1.96
C PRO A 45 -9.17 -7.10 -0.91
N ASP A 46 -9.68 -6.71 0.25
CA ASP A 46 -10.20 -7.60 1.30
C ASP A 46 -11.70 -7.34 1.54
N ALA A 47 -12.33 -7.94 2.56
CA ALA A 47 -13.77 -7.76 2.81
C ALA A 47 -14.21 -6.31 3.12
N LEU A 48 -13.28 -5.43 3.50
CA LEU A 48 -13.57 -4.05 3.93
C LEU A 48 -13.16 -3.01 2.86
N TYR A 49 -12.71 -3.44 1.68
CA TYR A 49 -12.09 -2.57 0.68
C TYR A 49 -12.97 -1.43 0.15
N ARG A 50 -14.30 -1.56 0.23
CA ARG A 50 -15.26 -0.59 -0.34
C ARG A 50 -15.13 0.81 0.26
N GLY A 51 -14.64 0.91 1.50
CA GLY A 51 -14.43 2.18 2.18
C GLY A 51 -13.13 2.90 1.79
N ASP A 52 -12.16 2.18 1.23
CA ASP A 52 -10.81 2.69 1.00
C ASP A 52 -10.82 3.79 -0.09
N ALA A 53 -10.48 5.02 0.29
CA ALA A 53 -10.49 6.19 -0.58
C ALA A 53 -9.14 6.46 -1.27
N ALA A 54 -8.05 5.97 -0.69
CA ALA A 54 -6.70 6.03 -1.24
C ALA A 54 -5.87 4.83 -0.76
N MET A 55 -4.86 4.46 -1.54
CA MET A 55 -3.90 3.40 -1.20
C MET A 55 -2.49 3.95 -0.97
N ILE A 56 -1.79 3.38 0.01
CA ILE A 56 -0.34 3.49 0.16
C ILE A 56 0.24 2.08 0.11
N ALA A 57 0.93 1.72 -0.96
CA ALA A 57 1.54 0.41 -1.12
C ALA A 57 3.02 0.46 -0.73
N LEU A 58 3.42 -0.34 0.25
CA LEU A 58 4.83 -0.55 0.56
C LEU A 58 5.36 -1.68 -0.31
N HIS A 59 6.49 -1.45 -0.96
CA HIS A 59 7.21 -2.41 -1.79
C HIS A 59 6.57 -2.71 -3.15
N ALA A 60 7.20 -2.26 -4.24
CA ALA A 60 6.69 -2.34 -5.62
C ALA A 60 6.38 -3.77 -6.06
N ARG A 61 7.32 -4.69 -5.84
CA ARG A 61 7.16 -6.09 -6.21
C ARG A 61 6.16 -6.82 -5.33
N ARG A 62 6.31 -6.71 -4.01
CA ARG A 62 5.53 -7.52 -3.06
C ARG A 62 4.07 -7.09 -2.97
N SER A 63 3.78 -5.82 -3.29
CA SER A 63 2.42 -5.28 -3.33
C SER A 63 1.85 -5.19 -4.75
N ALA A 64 2.54 -5.72 -5.78
CA ALA A 64 2.16 -5.57 -7.18
C ALA A 64 0.72 -6.01 -7.49
N ALA A 65 0.27 -7.13 -6.90
CA ALA A 65 -1.10 -7.61 -7.10
C ALA A 65 -2.15 -6.63 -6.55
N ALA A 66 -1.88 -6.01 -5.40
CA ALA A 66 -2.77 -5.02 -4.80
C ALA A 66 -2.79 -3.71 -5.60
N ILE A 67 -1.64 -3.26 -6.09
CA ILE A 67 -1.51 -2.05 -6.92
C ILE A 67 -2.28 -2.24 -8.24
N ALA A 68 -2.11 -3.39 -8.89
CA ALA A 68 -2.86 -3.74 -10.09
C ALA A 68 -4.37 -3.73 -9.86
N ALA A 69 -4.83 -4.44 -8.82
CA ALA A 69 -6.25 -4.48 -8.49
C ALA A 69 -6.80 -3.09 -8.15
N TRP A 70 -6.01 -2.22 -7.52
CA TRP A 70 -6.42 -0.85 -7.20
C TRP A 70 -6.60 -0.02 -8.45
N ALA A 71 -5.61 -0.04 -9.36
CA ALA A 71 -5.68 0.70 -10.61
C ALA A 71 -6.89 0.25 -11.47
N ASP A 72 -7.19 -1.05 -11.47
CA ASP A 72 -8.34 -1.61 -12.20
C ASP A 72 -9.68 -1.23 -11.56
N ALA A 73 -9.77 -1.29 -10.22
CA ALA A 73 -11.02 -1.03 -9.49
C ALA A 73 -11.32 0.45 -9.27
N HIS A 74 -10.29 1.29 -9.24
CA HIS A 74 -10.36 2.71 -8.87
C HIS A 74 -9.48 3.59 -9.76
N PRO A 75 -9.73 3.66 -11.08
CA PRO A 75 -8.87 4.39 -12.02
C PRO A 75 -8.78 5.89 -11.71
N GLU A 76 -9.76 6.46 -11.01
CA GLU A 76 -9.78 7.87 -10.60
C GLU A 76 -9.25 8.14 -9.18
N ARG A 77 -8.90 7.12 -8.39
CA ARG A 77 -8.44 7.30 -7.00
C ARG A 77 -6.93 7.17 -6.87
N GLY A 78 -6.33 8.09 -6.13
CA GLY A 78 -4.89 8.13 -5.92
C GLY A 78 -4.33 6.91 -5.19
N ALA A 79 -3.20 6.42 -5.68
CA ALA A 79 -2.33 5.47 -5.00
C ALA A 79 -0.92 6.07 -4.85
N ALA A 80 -0.26 5.76 -3.74
CA ALA A 80 1.14 6.08 -3.52
C ALA A 80 1.95 4.78 -3.37
N LEU A 81 2.97 4.61 -4.20
CA LEU A 81 3.93 3.52 -4.08
C LEU A 81 5.17 4.00 -3.32
N VAL A 82 5.44 3.38 -2.17
CA VAL A 82 6.67 3.61 -1.39
C VAL A 82 7.66 2.50 -1.71
N LEU A 83 8.74 2.88 -2.39
CA LEU A 83 9.83 1.96 -2.72
C LEU A 83 10.63 1.64 -1.45
N THR A 84 10.80 0.35 -1.15
CA THR A 84 11.55 -0.09 0.04
C THR A 84 12.62 -1.10 -0.32
N GLY A 85 13.77 -1.01 0.36
CA GLY A 85 14.83 -2.00 0.33
C GLY A 85 15.13 -2.52 -1.09
N THR A 86 14.80 -3.80 -1.33
CA THR A 86 15.10 -4.50 -2.59
C THR A 86 14.45 -3.85 -3.81
N ASP A 87 13.39 -3.05 -3.67
CA ASP A 87 12.86 -2.29 -4.81
C ASP A 87 13.94 -1.46 -5.48
N LEU A 88 14.67 -0.64 -4.70
CA LEU A 88 15.59 0.36 -5.22
C LEU A 88 16.88 -0.26 -5.76
N TYR A 89 17.45 -1.23 -5.05
CA TYR A 89 18.76 -1.79 -5.41
C TYR A 89 18.67 -3.07 -6.26
N ARG A 90 17.47 -3.57 -6.57
CA ARG A 90 17.32 -4.81 -7.36
C ARG A 90 16.04 -4.86 -8.18
N ASP A 91 14.88 -4.86 -7.53
CA ASP A 91 13.66 -5.38 -8.12
C ASP A 91 13.15 -4.47 -9.25
N ILE A 92 13.14 -3.14 -9.11
CA ILE A 92 12.66 -2.26 -10.19
C ILE A 92 13.56 -2.28 -11.44
N GLN A 93 14.78 -2.76 -11.33
CA GLN A 93 15.72 -2.84 -12.44
C GLN A 93 15.52 -4.09 -13.30
N ALA A 94 14.93 -5.16 -12.75
CA ALA A 94 14.91 -6.48 -13.40
C ALA A 94 13.59 -7.27 -13.26
N ASP A 95 12.71 -6.91 -12.34
CA ASP A 95 11.45 -7.61 -12.10
C ASP A 95 10.29 -6.89 -12.79
N ALA A 96 9.63 -7.58 -13.72
CA ALA A 96 8.54 -7.01 -14.52
C ALA A 96 7.32 -6.61 -13.67
N ALA A 97 7.05 -7.30 -12.55
CA ALA A 97 5.94 -6.92 -11.67
C ALA A 97 6.27 -5.63 -10.91
N ALA A 98 7.52 -5.48 -10.44
CA ALA A 98 7.98 -4.23 -9.82
C ALA A 98 7.94 -3.04 -10.80
N GLN A 99 8.37 -3.25 -12.04
CA GLN A 99 8.33 -2.23 -13.09
C GLN A 99 6.90 -1.84 -13.46
N ARG A 100 6.00 -2.82 -13.56
CA ARG A 100 4.58 -2.55 -13.82
C ARG A 100 3.97 -1.71 -12.69
N SER A 101 4.30 -1.99 -11.43
CA SER A 101 3.82 -1.19 -10.29
C SER A 101 4.24 0.28 -10.36
N LEU A 102 5.33 0.64 -11.05
CA LEU A 102 5.74 2.04 -11.24
C LEU A 102 4.91 2.77 -12.31
N ALA A 103 4.26 2.03 -13.21
CA ALA A 103 3.53 2.56 -14.34
C ALA A 103 2.01 2.65 -14.09
N LEU A 104 1.56 2.26 -12.90
CA LEU A 104 0.16 2.27 -12.44
C LEU A 104 -0.01 3.37 -11.39
#